data_AF-A0A259JGB0-F1
#
_entry.id   AF-A0A259JGB0-F1
#
_cell.length_a   1.000
_cell.length_b   1.000
_cell.length_c   1.000
_cell.angle_alpha   90.00
_cell.angle_beta   90.00
_cell.angle_gamma   90.00
#
_symmetry.space_group_name_H-M   'P 1'
#
loop_
_entity.id
_entity.type
_entity.pdbx_description
1 polymer ?
#
loop_
_entity_poly.entity_id
_entity_poly.type
_entity_poly.pdbx_seq_one_letter_code
_entity_poly.pdbx_strand_id
1 'polypeptide(L)'
;MVTLCLVTAAGAFIGITTPSRDVLIRHAAPENARGKVFGLVYSGFDLGSLTGPIIYGALLDAHLTHAVFLAAAAPLVVAMVTVIGVRVRPKATPVASA
;
A
#
# COMPACT_ATOMS: atom_id res chain seq x y z
N MET A 1 -8.34 -25.21 -8.61
CA MET A 1 -8.01 -25.27 -7.16
C MET A 1 -6.84 -24.38 -6.79
N VAL A 2 -5.65 -24.54 -7.42
CA VAL A 2 -4.48 -23.69 -7.12
C VAL A 2 -4.75 -22.18 -7.27
N THR A 3 -5.37 -21.74 -8.37
CA THR A 3 -5.69 -20.32 -8.59
C THR A 3 -6.61 -19.75 -7.51
N LEU A 4 -7.59 -20.54 -7.06
CA LEU A 4 -8.51 -20.13 -5.99
C LEU A 4 -7.72 -19.91 -4.69
N CYS A 5 -6.85 -20.85 -4.31
CA CYS A 5 -6.00 -20.71 -3.14
C CYS A 5 -5.10 -19.46 -3.23
N LEU A 6 -4.51 -19.19 -4.40
CA LEU A 6 -3.66 -18.01 -4.61
C LEU A 6 -4.45 -16.70 -4.49
N VAL A 7 -5.62 -16.61 -5.09
CA VAL A 7 -6.48 -15.42 -5.02
C VAL A 7 -6.99 -15.21 -3.59
N THR A 8 -7.38 -16.28 -2.89
CA THR A 8 -7.77 -16.19 -1.47
C THR A 8 -6.61 -15.71 -0.59
N ALA A 9 -5.41 -16.25 -0.78
CA ALA A 9 -4.23 -15.80 -0.04
C ALA A 9 -3.91 -14.33 -0.33
N ALA A 10 -3.92 -13.92 -1.61
CA ALA A 10 -3.72 -12.53 -2.01
C ALA A 10 -4.74 -11.59 -1.34
N GLY A 11 -6.03 -11.97 -1.33
CA GLY A 11 -7.08 -11.21 -0.64
C GLY A 11 -6.83 -11.07 0.86
N ALA A 12 -6.39 -12.15 1.53
CA ALA A 12 -6.04 -12.10 2.95
C ALA A 12 -4.87 -11.14 3.22
N PHE A 13 -3.81 -11.18 2.40
CA PHE A 13 -2.67 -10.27 2.53
C PHE A 13 -3.07 -8.80 2.32
N ILE A 14 -3.93 -8.51 1.35
CA ILE A 14 -4.47 -7.16 1.12
C ILE A 14 -5.25 -6.69 2.36
N GLY A 15 -6.11 -7.56 2.92
CA GLY A 15 -6.90 -7.27 4.11
C GLY A 15 -6.05 -6.94 5.35
N ILE A 16 -4.89 -7.57 5.51
CA ILE A 16 -3.95 -7.30 6.61
C ILE A 16 -3.13 -6.04 6.36
N THR A 17 -2.76 -5.78 5.11
CA THR A 17 -1.87 -4.67 4.74
C THR A 17 -2.52 -3.31 4.93
N THR A 18 -3.80 -3.16 4.57
CA THR A 18 -4.53 -1.88 4.67
C THR A 18 -4.54 -1.28 6.09
N PRO A 19 -5.02 -1.99 7.14
CA PRO A 19 -5.02 -1.44 8.51
C PRO A 19 -3.60 -1.22 9.04
N SER A 20 -2.66 -2.07 8.66
CA SER A 20 -1.25 -1.93 9.05
C SER A 20 -0.64 -0.63 8.50
N ARG A 21 -0.91 -0.32 7.23
CA ARG A 21 -0.48 0.92 6.57
C ARG A 21 -1.12 2.14 7.22
N ASP A 22 -2.42 2.08 7.52
CA ASP A 22 -3.13 3.22 8.08
C ASP A 22 -2.66 3.55 9.52
N VAL A 23 -2.35 2.52 10.32
CA VAL A 23 -1.71 2.70 11.63
C VAL A 23 -0.31 3.30 11.49
N LEU A 24 0.50 2.84 10.52
CA LEU A 24 1.82 3.42 10.25
C LEU A 24 1.73 4.90 9.88
N ILE A 25 0.82 5.26 8.97
CA ILE A 25 0.58 6.64 8.54
C ILE A 25 0.15 7.50 9.72
N ARG A 26 -0.76 7.01 10.56
CA ARG A 26 -1.22 7.73 11.75
C ARG A 26 -0.08 8.04 12.72
N HIS A 27 0.88 7.14 12.88
CA HIS A 27 2.04 7.33 13.75
C HIS A 27 3.15 8.17 13.10
N ALA A 28 3.32 8.10 11.78
CA ALA A 28 4.31 8.88 11.05
C ALA A 28 3.86 10.34 10.81
N ALA A 29 2.55 10.57 10.66
CA ALA A 29 1.99 11.87 10.38
C ALA A 29 1.98 12.80 11.61
N PRO A 30 2.36 14.08 11.46
CA PRO A 30 2.23 15.06 12.53
C PRO A 30 0.76 15.33 12.85
N GLU A 31 0.46 15.61 14.12
CA GLU A 31 -0.92 15.63 14.63
C GLU A 31 -1.82 16.63 13.91
N ASN A 32 -1.25 17.77 13.52
CA ASN A 32 -1.93 18.86 12.81
C ASN A 32 -2.10 18.63 11.30
N ALA A 33 -1.54 17.56 10.72
CA ALA A 33 -1.59 17.31 9.27
C ALA A 33 -2.05 15.90 8.90
N ARG A 34 -2.56 15.10 9.85
CA ARG A 34 -3.02 13.72 9.58
C ARG A 34 -3.95 13.63 8.36
N GLY A 35 -4.95 14.51 8.26
CA GLY A 35 -5.87 14.53 7.12
C GLY A 35 -5.19 14.79 5.77
N LYS A 36 -4.19 15.69 5.73
CA LYS A 36 -3.41 15.97 4.51
C LYS A 36 -2.52 14.78 4.11
N VAL A 37 -1.91 14.09 5.08
CA VAL A 37 -1.09 12.91 4.82
C VAL A 37 -1.95 11.74 4.34
N PHE A 38 -3.07 11.47 4.99
CA PHE A 38 -4.03 10.46 4.52
C PHE A 38 -4.56 10.78 3.12
N GLY A 39 -4.90 12.04 2.86
CA GLY A 39 -5.29 12.51 1.52
C GLY A 39 -4.23 12.18 0.47
N LEU A 40 -2.97 12.54 0.72
CA LEU A 40 -1.86 12.25 -0.21
C LEU A 40 -1.68 10.74 -0.46
N VAL A 41 -1.76 9.91 0.59
CA VAL A 41 -1.61 8.45 0.45
C VAL A 41 -2.74 7.86 -0.39
N TYR A 42 -3.99 8.20 -0.09
CA TYR A 42 -5.14 7.65 -0.81
C TYR A 42 -5.25 8.20 -2.24
N SER A 43 -4.84 9.44 -2.50
CA SER A 43 -4.70 9.94 -3.88
C SER A 43 -3.70 9.10 -4.69
N GLY A 44 -2.65 8.56 -4.05
CA GLY A 44 -1.75 7.59 -4.68
C GLY A 44 -2.44 6.27 -5.06
N PHE A 45 -3.39 5.80 -4.23
CA PHE A 45 -4.21 4.61 -4.54
C PHE A 45 -5.14 4.86 -5.73
N ASP A 46 -5.75 6.04 -5.81
CA ASP A 46 -6.59 6.43 -6.95
C ASP A 46 -5.78 6.51 -8.25
N LEU A 47 -4.58 7.10 -8.19
CA LEU A 47 -3.64 7.13 -9.31
C LEU A 47 -3.22 5.73 -9.74
N GLY A 48 -2.94 4.84 -8.80
CA GLY A 48 -2.65 3.42 -9.09
C GLY A 48 -3.83 2.72 -9.76
N SER A 49 -5.05 2.97 -9.29
CA SER A 49 -6.27 2.40 -9.86
C SER A 49 -6.57 2.93 -11.26
N LEU A 50 -6.23 4.20 -11.54
CA LEU A 50 -6.36 4.80 -12.87
C LEU A 50 -5.30 4.26 -13.85
N THR A 51 -4.05 4.16 -13.41
CA THR A 51 -2.91 3.76 -14.28
C THR A 51 -2.81 2.25 -14.47
N GLY A 52 -3.27 1.45 -13.50
CA GLY A 52 -3.22 0.00 -13.51
C GLY A 52 -3.85 -0.62 -14.77
N PRO A 53 -5.12 -0.34 -15.10
CA PRO A 53 -5.76 -0.88 -16.31
C PRO A 53 -5.06 -0.49 -17.61
N ILE A 54 -4.47 0.70 -17.68
CA ILE A 54 -3.73 1.15 -18.87
C ILE A 54 -2.48 0.30 -19.06
N ILE A 55 -1.69 0.10 -17.99
CA ILE A 55 -0.45 -0.67 -18.03
C ILE A 55 -0.75 -2.16 -18.22
N TYR A 56 -1.61 -2.73 -17.37
CA TYR A 56 -1.91 -4.16 -17.40
C TYR A 56 -2.73 -4.55 -18.64
N GLY A 57 -3.64 -3.69 -19.10
CA GLY A 57 -4.39 -3.89 -20.33
C GLY A 57 -3.47 -3.96 -21.55
N ALA A 58 -2.56 -2.99 -21.70
CA ALA A 58 -1.60 -3.00 -22.81
C ALA A 58 -0.68 -4.24 -22.80
N LEU A 59 -0.27 -4.72 -21.60
CA LEU A 59 0.50 -5.95 -21.47
C LEU A 59 -0.30 -7.20 -21.87
N LEU A 60 -1.58 -7.24 -21.51
CA LEU A 60 -2.47 -8.34 -21.88
C LEU A 60 -2.78 -8.34 -23.38
N ASP A 61 -2.98 -7.17 -23.98
CA ASP A 61 -3.21 -7.00 -25.42
C ASP A 61 -1.98 -7.45 -26.24
N ALA A 62 -0.77 -7.28 -25.69
CA ALA A 62 0.47 -7.80 -26.25
C ALA A 62 0.70 -9.31 -25.99
N HIS A 63 -0.28 -10.02 -25.43
CA HIS A 63 -0.19 -11.42 -24.99
C HIS A 63 0.90 -11.71 -23.94
N LEU A 64 1.36 -10.69 -23.21
CA LEU A 64 2.40 -10.79 -22.18
C LEU A 64 1.80 -11.03 -20.78
N THR A 65 1.04 -12.11 -20.62
CA THR A 65 0.34 -12.45 -19.36
C THR A 65 1.28 -12.60 -18.17
N HIS A 66 2.48 -13.15 -18.36
CA HIS A 66 3.50 -13.26 -17.31
C HIS A 66 4.05 -11.90 -16.87
N ALA A 67 4.13 -10.93 -17.78
CA ALA A 67 4.66 -9.60 -17.48
C ALA A 67 3.72 -8.81 -16.56
N VAL A 68 2.42 -9.12 -16.54
CA VAL A 68 1.45 -8.49 -15.62
C VAL A 68 1.83 -8.76 -14.16
N PHE A 69 2.24 -9.99 -13.84
CA PHE A 69 2.66 -10.34 -12.48
C PHE A 69 3.97 -9.64 -12.09
N LEU A 70 4.92 -9.52 -13.02
CA LEU A 70 6.17 -8.78 -12.80
C LEU A 70 5.91 -7.28 -12.61
N ALA A 71 5.05 -6.70 -13.44
CA ALA A 71 4.64 -5.31 -13.36
C ALA A 71 3.89 -4.99 -12.06
N ALA A 72 3.11 -5.95 -11.52
CA ALA A 72 2.47 -5.82 -10.21
C ALA A 72 3.47 -5.99 -9.05
N ALA A 73 4.48 -6.84 -9.19
CA ALA A 73 5.50 -7.06 -8.16
C ALA A 73 6.41 -5.84 -7.96
N ALA A 74 6.78 -5.13 -9.04
CA ALA A 74 7.66 -3.97 -8.98
C ALA A 74 7.23 -2.88 -7.97
N PRO A 75 5.99 -2.34 -8.01
CA PRO A 75 5.55 -1.31 -7.05
C PRO A 75 5.43 -1.86 -5.62
N LEU A 76 5.15 -3.14 -5.43
CA LEU A 76 5.16 -3.76 -4.10
C LEU A 76 6.57 -3.80 -3.50
N VAL A 77 7.58 -4.10 -4.30
CA VAL A 77 8.99 -4.04 -3.87
C VAL A 77 9.39 -2.61 -3.52
N VAL A 78 9.01 -1.63 -4.35
CA VAL A 78 9.26 -0.21 -4.06
C VAL A 78 8.57 0.19 -2.75
N ALA A 79 7.32 -0.21 -2.53
CA ALA A 79 6.59 0.05 -1.29
C ALA A 79 7.29 -0.58 -0.08
N MET A 80 7.84 -1.80 -0.21
CA MET A 80 8.61 -2.43 0.87
C MET A 80 9.85 -1.61 1.22
N VAL A 81 10.59 -1.13 0.22
CA VAL A 81 11.80 -0.30 0.44
C VAL A 81 11.45 1.04 1.09
N THR A 82 10.36 1.69 0.69
CA THR A 82 9.97 2.99 1.26
C THR A 82 9.59 2.87 2.73
N VAL A 83 8.96 1.77 3.15
CA VAL A 83 8.62 1.51 4.56
C VAL A 83 9.86 1.45 5.45
N ILE A 84 10.99 0.89 4.98
CA ILE A 84 12.24 0.82 5.75
C ILE A 84 12.74 2.22 6.14
N GLY A 85 12.48 3.24 5.32
CA GLY A 85 12.86 4.63 5.58
C GLY A 85 11.93 5.39 6.54
N VAL A 86 10.76 4.86 6.88
CA VAL A 86 9.78 5.56 7.71
C VAL A 86 10.20 5.52 9.17
N ARG A 87 10.63 6.66 9.71
CA ARG A 87 10.87 6.82 11.16
C ARG A 87 9.54 7.03 11.87
N VAL A 88 9.07 5.98 12.57
CA VAL A 88 7.94 6.09 13.48
C VAL A 88 8.33 6.96 14.66
N ARG A 89 7.62 8.08 14.88
CA ARG A 89 7.84 8.90 16.08
C ARG A 89 7.20 8.18 17.29
N PRO A 90 7.96 7.89 18.36
CA PRO A 90 7.38 7.34 19.58
C PRO A 90 6.32 8.29 20.15
N LYS A 91 5.21 7.72 20.62
CA LYS A 91 4.15 8.45 21.31
C LYS A 91 4.75 9.10 22.56
N ALA A 92 4.67 10.42 22.70
CA ALA A 92 4.98 11.07 23.97
C ALA A 92 4.01 10.49 25.02
N THR A 93 4.55 9.87 26.06
CA THR A 93 3.78 9.28 27.16
C THR A 93 2.91 10.38 27.78
N PRO A 94 1.58 10.19 27.93
CA PRO A 94 0.79 11.11 28.74
C PRO A 94 1.35 11.01 30.16
N VAL A 95 2.01 12.07 30.64
CA VAL A 95 2.33 12.19 32.05
C VAL A 95 0.98 12.22 32.76
N ALA A 96 0.72 11.16 33.55
CA ALA A 96 -0.46 11.08 34.40
C ALA A 96 -0.53 12.36 35.24
N SER A 97 -1.58 13.15 35.07
CA SER A 97 -1.93 14.19 36.03
C SER A 97 -2.47 13.48 37.27
N ALA A 98 -1.56 13.26 38.23
CA ALA A 98 -1.89 13.02 39.62
C ALA A 98 -2.46 14.29 40.27
#